data_AF-A0A453ETF2-F1
#
_entry.id   AF-A0A453ETF2-F1
#
_cell.length_a   1.000
_cell.length_b   1.000
_cell.length_c   1.000
_cell.angle_alpha   90.00
_cell.angle_beta   90.00
_cell.angle_gamma   90.00
#
_symmetry.space_group_name_H-M   'P 1'
#
loop_
_entity.id
_entity.type
_entity.pdbx_description
1 polymer ?
#
loop_
_entity_poly.entity_id
_entity_poly.type
_entity_poly.pdbx_seq_one_letter_code
_entity_poly.pdbx_strand_id
1 'polypeptide(L)'
;MMISNQMNINRLKMKDMIISHKIDDISVKQHQMVCLLDDSKWLNDDVISAYICCIKDQVHVQNKNDGKVYFENPFISRLLKRDGGIGIHGDGTFMTDIVRNYLKYDMIELPINIDNKHWYLAIVNAKKSEIQVFDSLCWEFNRNDLTTMLQGLQYHLDILRRQQDSISHKWTDLDVTKWMITEQLREPIQEDSSSCGLFMLKFMEYSTEDTLCHPITQEIITPFRYKLASILLCWKTNTAAMTTMLEQSDIEEDPNDVVMLESPEDQNKAKSLNSLSFKNKYQSLISVISNMSLHALVGRLCSYIKSIKCMETLE
;
A
#
# COMPACT_ATOMS: atom_id res chain seq x y z
N MET A 1 46.53 20.29 5.04
CA MET A 1 46.50 18.92 5.59
C MET A 1 45.09 18.68 6.11
N MET A 2 44.30 17.90 5.36
CA MET A 2 42.91 17.52 5.66
C MET A 2 42.89 16.47 6.77
N ILE A 3 42.04 16.63 7.79
CA ILE A 3 41.52 15.57 8.67
C ILE A 3 40.12 16.03 9.13
N SER A 4 39.08 15.73 8.34
CA SER A 4 38.07 14.67 8.52
C SER A 4 36.85 15.09 9.36
N ASN A 5 35.80 15.52 8.66
CA ASN A 5 34.42 15.57 9.16
C ASN A 5 33.92 14.14 9.40
N GLN A 6 33.82 13.72 10.66
CA GLN A 6 33.05 12.54 11.04
C GLN A 6 31.78 13.02 11.74
N MET A 7 30.69 13.19 10.98
CA MET A 7 29.35 13.35 11.55
C MET A 7 28.97 12.05 12.26
N ASN A 8 29.04 12.08 13.58
CA ASN A 8 28.53 11.03 14.46
C ASN A 8 26.99 11.03 14.43
N ILE A 9 26.42 10.25 13.51
CA ILE A 9 24.98 9.96 13.43
C ILE A 9 24.65 8.93 14.53
N ASN A 10 24.60 9.38 15.79
CA ASN A 10 24.19 8.54 16.90
C ASN A 10 22.67 8.60 17.10
N ARG A 11 22.02 7.47 16.80
CA ARG A 11 20.85 6.87 17.48
C ARG A 11 19.86 7.85 18.11
N LEU A 12 18.88 8.28 17.32
CA LEU A 12 17.64 8.85 17.85
C LEU A 12 16.71 7.70 18.27
N LYS A 13 16.52 7.54 19.58
CA LYS A 13 15.47 6.68 20.15
C LYS A 13 14.12 7.33 19.88
N MET A 14 13.50 6.84 18.82
CA MET A 14 12.17 7.18 18.32
C MET A 14 11.16 6.30 19.05
N LYS A 15 10.77 6.71 20.26
CA LYS A 15 9.69 6.07 21.01
C LYS A 15 8.38 6.83 20.75
N ASP A 16 7.38 6.03 20.36
CA ASP A 16 5.95 6.29 20.46
C ASP A 16 5.31 7.28 19.48
N MET A 17 5.70 7.21 18.19
CA MET A 17 4.75 7.53 17.12
C MET A 17 3.89 6.30 16.84
N ILE A 18 2.82 6.18 17.61
CA ILE A 18 1.78 5.18 17.47
C ILE A 18 0.96 5.53 16.22
N ILE A 19 1.15 4.84 15.09
CA ILE A 19 0.09 4.74 14.08
C ILE A 19 -0.92 3.74 14.64
N SER A 20 -1.79 4.18 15.55
CA SER A 20 -2.99 3.44 15.92
C SER A 20 -4.16 4.08 15.19
N HIS A 21 -4.50 3.55 14.02
CA HIS A 21 -5.75 2.82 13.83
C HIS A 21 -5.94 2.37 12.37
N LYS A 22 -6.60 1.22 12.23
CA LYS A 22 -7.02 0.52 11.01
C LYS A 22 -7.12 1.43 9.78
N ILE A 23 -6.21 1.28 8.83
CA ILE A 23 -6.58 1.36 7.42
C ILE A 23 -6.83 -0.09 7.03
N ASP A 24 -8.08 -0.55 7.14
CA ASP A 24 -8.42 -1.98 7.04
C ASP A 24 -7.52 -2.89 7.92
N ASP A 25 -7.37 -2.57 9.22
CA ASP A 25 -6.56 -3.32 10.20
C ASP A 25 -5.02 -3.21 10.12
N ILE A 26 -4.45 -2.44 9.18
CA ILE A 26 -2.99 -2.30 9.06
C ILE A 26 -2.46 -1.12 9.91
N SER A 27 -1.45 -1.39 10.73
CA SER A 27 -0.70 -0.40 11.53
C SER A 27 0.77 -0.44 11.14
N VAL A 28 1.33 0.70 10.73
CA VAL A 28 2.75 0.83 10.40
C VAL A 28 3.45 1.62 11.48
N LYS A 29 4.44 1.02 12.12
CA LYS A 29 5.26 1.66 13.15
C LYS A 29 6.35 2.49 12.49
N GLN A 30 6.80 3.51 13.21
CA GLN A 30 7.85 4.41 12.77
C GLN A 30 9.13 3.70 12.29
N HIS A 31 9.59 2.67 13.02
CA HIS A 31 10.77 1.92 12.62
C HIS A 31 10.60 1.16 11.29
N GLN A 32 9.36 0.79 10.92
CA GLN A 32 9.04 0.17 9.64
C GLN A 32 9.10 1.21 8.50
N MET A 33 8.86 2.49 8.77
CA MET A 33 8.94 3.57 7.76
C MET A 33 10.38 4.02 7.46
N VAL A 34 11.37 3.61 8.25
CA VAL A 34 12.78 4.03 8.08
C VAL A 34 13.33 3.64 6.71
N CYS A 35 12.84 2.56 6.09
CA CYS A 35 13.26 2.18 4.74
C CYS A 35 12.88 3.21 3.66
N LEU A 36 11.94 4.12 3.94
CA LEU A 36 11.57 5.20 3.03
C LEU A 36 12.48 6.44 3.14
N LEU A 37 13.41 6.44 4.09
CA LEU A 37 14.35 7.55 4.31
C LEU A 37 15.78 7.21 3.86
N ASP A 38 15.98 6.01 3.32
CA ASP A 38 17.28 5.50 2.89
C ASP A 38 17.11 4.79 1.53
N ASP A 39 17.71 5.37 0.50
CA ASP A 39 17.64 4.87 -0.88
C ASP A 39 18.30 3.50 -1.06
N SER A 40 19.08 3.02 -0.09
CA SER A 40 19.66 1.67 -0.12
C SER A 40 18.75 0.59 0.50
N LYS A 41 17.62 0.98 1.11
CA LYS A 41 16.77 0.04 1.86
C LYS A 41 15.60 -0.47 1.05
N TRP A 42 15.31 -1.75 1.22
CA TRP A 42 14.14 -2.40 0.63
C TRP A 42 12.89 -2.03 1.41
N LEU A 43 11.76 -1.91 0.70
CA LEU A 43 10.47 -1.77 1.36
C LEU A 43 10.11 -3.09 2.06
N ASN A 44 9.50 -2.96 3.24
CA ASN A 44 8.94 -4.08 3.97
C ASN A 44 7.44 -4.23 3.68
N ASP A 45 6.91 -5.39 4.05
CA ASP A 45 5.51 -5.77 3.90
C ASP A 45 4.56 -4.73 4.50
N ASP A 46 4.87 -4.14 5.66
CA ASP A 46 3.97 -3.20 6.35
C ASP A 46 3.82 -1.89 5.57
N VAL A 47 4.92 -1.35 5.06
CA VAL A 47 4.92 -0.13 4.22
C VAL A 47 4.18 -0.37 2.91
N ILE A 48 4.43 -1.51 2.25
CA ILE A 48 3.72 -1.90 1.03
C ILE A 48 2.21 -2.04 1.30
N SER A 49 1.87 -2.78 2.37
CA SER A 49 0.48 -3.02 2.79
C SER A 49 -0.27 -1.72 3.03
N ALA A 50 0.33 -0.78 3.78
CA ALA A 50 -0.31 0.49 4.07
C ALA A 50 -0.52 1.34 2.82
N TYR A 51 0.41 1.31 1.89
CA TYR A 51 0.23 2.05 0.64
C TYR A 51 -0.80 1.42 -0.28
N ILE A 52 -0.90 0.09 -0.33
CA ILE A 52 -2.00 -0.59 -1.04
C ILE A 52 -3.36 -0.17 -0.48
N CYS A 53 -3.48 -0.02 0.84
CA CYS A 53 -4.69 0.56 1.44
C CYS A 53 -4.94 2.01 1.01
N CYS A 54 -3.87 2.80 0.82
CA CYS A 54 -4.00 4.15 0.27
C CYS A 54 -4.57 4.12 -1.15
N ILE A 55 -4.08 3.22 -2.00
CA ILE A 55 -4.58 3.01 -3.37
C ILE A 55 -6.05 2.61 -3.34
N LYS A 56 -6.42 1.62 -2.52
CA LYS A 56 -7.81 1.16 -2.37
C LYS A 56 -8.77 2.30 -2.00
N ASP A 57 -8.39 3.12 -1.03
CA ASP A 57 -9.21 4.26 -0.59
C ASP A 57 -9.38 5.30 -1.69
N GLN A 58 -8.31 5.66 -2.41
CA GLN A 58 -8.39 6.61 -3.52
C GLN A 58 -9.29 6.11 -4.64
N VAL A 59 -9.16 4.83 -4.99
CA VAL A 59 -9.95 4.17 -6.03
C VAL A 59 -11.44 4.10 -5.64
N HIS A 60 -11.74 3.78 -4.38
CA HIS A 60 -13.10 3.77 -3.83
C HIS A 60 -13.71 5.17 -3.83
N VAL A 61 -12.97 6.18 -3.33
CA VAL A 61 -13.40 7.58 -3.29
C VAL A 61 -13.72 8.13 -4.68
N GLN A 62 -13.02 7.67 -5.71
CA GLN A 62 -13.21 8.11 -7.09
C GLN A 62 -14.31 7.32 -7.84
N ASN A 63 -15.00 6.37 -7.18
CA ASN A 63 -15.96 5.44 -7.80
C ASN A 63 -15.42 4.76 -9.07
N LYS A 64 -14.09 4.58 -9.17
CA LYS A 64 -13.45 4.09 -10.39
C LYS A 64 -13.48 2.57 -10.53
N ASN A 65 -13.85 1.87 -9.47
CA ASN A 65 -13.68 0.42 -9.37
C ASN A 65 -15.00 -0.29 -9.14
N ASP A 66 -15.79 -0.34 -10.20
CA ASP A 66 -17.08 -1.05 -10.33
C ASP A 66 -16.89 -2.58 -10.36
N GLY A 67 -16.11 -3.11 -9.41
CA GLY A 67 -15.68 -4.51 -9.39
C GLY A 67 -14.74 -4.88 -10.52
N LYS A 68 -13.88 -3.95 -10.98
CA LYS A 68 -12.91 -4.20 -12.05
C LYS A 68 -11.61 -4.79 -11.53
N VAL A 69 -11.05 -4.24 -10.45
CA VAL A 69 -9.74 -4.61 -9.92
C VAL A 69 -9.82 -4.90 -8.43
N TYR A 70 -9.23 -6.00 -8.00
CA TYR A 70 -9.00 -6.29 -6.59
C TYR A 70 -7.52 -6.14 -6.26
N PHE A 71 -7.19 -5.31 -5.28
CA PHE A 71 -5.82 -5.13 -4.82
C PHE A 71 -5.56 -6.05 -3.62
N GLU A 72 -4.63 -6.98 -3.73
CA GLU A 72 -4.31 -7.89 -2.63
C GLU A 72 -3.15 -7.40 -1.77
N ASN A 73 -3.11 -7.85 -0.52
CA ASN A 73 -2.03 -7.63 0.42
C ASN A 73 -0.90 -8.68 0.26
N PRO A 74 0.38 -8.30 0.43
CA PRO A 74 1.51 -9.25 0.37
C PRO A 74 1.39 -10.47 1.29
N PHE A 75 0.77 -10.32 2.46
CA PHE A 75 0.53 -11.43 3.38
C PHE A 75 -0.32 -12.52 2.74
N ILE A 76 -1.41 -12.15 2.06
CA ILE A 76 -2.28 -13.12 1.38
C ILE A 76 -1.58 -13.75 0.19
N SER A 77 -0.81 -12.98 -0.59
CA SER A 77 0.05 -13.55 -1.65
C SER A 77 1.03 -14.59 -1.09
N ARG A 78 1.64 -14.34 0.08
CA ARG A 78 2.50 -15.32 0.76
C ARG A 78 1.73 -16.58 1.18
N LEU A 79 0.48 -16.44 1.61
CA LEU A 79 -0.37 -17.59 1.94
C LEU A 79 -0.75 -18.41 0.70
N LEU A 80 -1.10 -17.77 -0.41
CA LEU A 80 -1.33 -18.47 -1.68
C LEU A 80 -0.08 -19.25 -2.14
N LYS A 81 1.11 -18.61 -2.09
CA LYS A 81 2.38 -19.27 -2.39
C LYS A 81 2.65 -20.44 -1.44
N ARG A 82 2.38 -20.30 -0.14
CA ARG A 82 2.50 -21.40 0.83
C ARG A 82 1.60 -22.56 0.40
N ASP A 83 0.32 -22.29 0.13
CA ASP A 83 -0.68 -23.32 -0.13
C ASP A 83 -0.40 -24.08 -1.43
N GLY A 84 0.23 -23.47 -2.43
CA GLY A 84 0.72 -24.19 -3.60
C GLY A 84 1.97 -25.04 -3.36
N GLY A 85 2.83 -24.64 -2.42
CA GLY A 85 4.09 -25.33 -2.14
C GLY A 85 3.92 -26.56 -1.23
N ILE A 86 3.10 -26.44 -0.19
CA ILE A 86 2.85 -27.52 0.78
C ILE A 86 1.48 -28.19 0.62
N GLY A 87 0.59 -27.63 -0.22
CA GLY A 87 -0.80 -28.06 -0.31
C GLY A 87 -1.65 -27.53 0.86
N ILE A 88 -2.96 -27.76 0.77
CA ILE A 88 -3.92 -27.35 1.82
C ILE A 88 -4.11 -28.53 2.79
N HIS A 89 -3.65 -28.38 4.03
CA HIS A 89 -3.85 -29.35 5.11
C HIS A 89 -4.86 -28.81 6.12
N GLY A 90 -6.12 -29.22 6.01
CA GLY A 90 -7.20 -28.83 6.93
C GLY A 90 -8.28 -27.96 6.30
N ASP A 91 -9.02 -27.24 7.14
CA ASP A 91 -10.15 -26.41 6.73
C ASP A 91 -9.63 -25.10 6.13
N GLY A 92 -9.30 -25.12 4.83
CA GLY A 92 -8.82 -23.96 4.06
C GLY A 92 -9.87 -22.85 3.89
N THR A 93 -10.86 -22.76 4.77
CA THR A 93 -12.03 -21.86 4.68
C THR A 93 -11.60 -20.41 4.56
N PHE A 94 -10.70 -19.92 5.42
CA PHE A 94 -10.25 -18.52 5.37
C PHE A 94 -9.70 -18.09 3.99
N MET A 95 -8.73 -18.83 3.45
CA MET A 95 -8.15 -18.52 2.13
C MET A 95 -9.15 -18.80 1.00
N THR A 96 -9.98 -19.83 1.14
CA THR A 96 -11.04 -20.14 0.17
C THR A 96 -12.08 -19.02 0.13
N ASP A 97 -12.40 -18.38 1.25
CA ASP A 97 -13.31 -17.25 1.33
C ASP A 97 -12.75 -16.00 0.65
N ILE A 98 -11.45 -15.75 0.80
CA ILE A 98 -10.74 -14.70 0.08
C ILE A 98 -10.79 -14.96 -1.43
N VAL A 99 -10.43 -16.17 -1.86
CA VAL A 99 -10.47 -16.56 -3.28
C VAL A 99 -11.89 -16.50 -3.84
N ARG A 100 -12.91 -16.85 -3.04
CA ARG A 100 -14.32 -16.67 -3.41
C ARG A 100 -14.63 -15.20 -3.68
N ASN A 101 -14.04 -14.28 -2.93
CA ASN A 101 -14.23 -12.86 -3.17
C ASN A 101 -13.54 -12.38 -4.46
N TYR A 102 -12.40 -12.95 -4.85
CA TYR A 102 -11.73 -12.63 -6.12
C TYR A 102 -12.62 -12.85 -7.34
N LEU A 103 -13.45 -13.89 -7.32
CA LEU A 103 -14.37 -14.25 -8.40
C LEU A 103 -15.39 -13.15 -8.77
N LYS A 104 -15.53 -12.11 -7.94
CA LYS A 104 -16.38 -10.94 -8.20
C LYS A 104 -15.70 -9.85 -9.02
N TYR A 105 -14.39 -9.94 -9.24
CA TYR A 105 -13.56 -8.92 -9.88
C TYR A 105 -13.01 -9.42 -11.22
N ASP A 106 -12.76 -8.51 -12.16
CA ASP A 106 -12.21 -8.85 -13.48
C ASP A 106 -10.69 -9.13 -13.41
N MET A 107 -9.99 -8.40 -12.53
CA MET A 107 -8.54 -8.49 -12.36
C MET A 107 -8.17 -8.53 -10.88
N ILE A 108 -7.19 -9.35 -10.51
CA ILE A 108 -6.63 -9.44 -9.14
C ILE A 108 -5.16 -9.10 -9.19
N GLU A 109 -4.75 -8.07 -8.45
CA GLU A 109 -3.37 -7.62 -8.34
C GLU A 109 -2.71 -8.26 -7.12
N LEU A 110 -1.75 -9.14 -7.39
CA LEU A 110 -1.03 -9.93 -6.41
C LEU A 110 0.42 -9.42 -6.30
N PRO A 111 0.76 -8.66 -5.25
CA PRO A 111 2.15 -8.32 -4.99
C PRO A 111 2.93 -9.59 -4.61
N ILE A 112 4.05 -9.85 -5.27
CA ILE A 112 4.86 -11.06 -5.06
C ILE A 112 6.26 -10.69 -4.58
N ASN A 113 6.72 -11.42 -3.57
CA ASN A 113 8.06 -11.30 -3.03
C ASN A 113 8.86 -12.58 -3.24
N ILE A 114 10.01 -12.47 -3.90
CA ILE A 114 10.94 -13.57 -4.16
C ILE A 114 11.88 -13.71 -2.96
N ASP A 115 11.46 -14.45 -1.93
CA ASP A 115 12.28 -14.85 -0.77
C ASP A 115 13.07 -13.68 -0.14
N ASN A 116 12.36 -12.57 0.05
CA ASN A 116 12.81 -11.26 0.53
C ASN A 116 13.83 -10.55 -0.36
N LYS A 117 14.05 -10.98 -1.61
CA LYS A 117 15.07 -10.42 -2.53
C LYS A 117 14.52 -9.41 -3.53
N HIS A 118 13.29 -9.63 -4.00
CA HIS A 118 12.72 -8.85 -5.09
C HIS A 118 11.20 -8.77 -4.97
N TRP A 119 10.65 -7.61 -5.33
CA TRP A 119 9.21 -7.37 -5.41
C TRP A 119 8.81 -7.17 -6.87
N TYR A 120 7.76 -7.85 -7.30
CA TYR A 120 7.12 -7.62 -8.58
C TYR A 120 5.61 -7.83 -8.46
N LEU A 121 4.87 -7.44 -9.49
CA LEU A 121 3.42 -7.55 -9.51
C LEU A 121 2.97 -8.61 -10.52
N ALA A 122 2.10 -9.51 -10.08
CA ALA A 122 1.31 -10.36 -10.98
C ALA A 122 -0.14 -9.89 -11.00
N ILE A 123 -0.76 -9.84 -12.17
CA ILE A 123 -2.18 -9.56 -12.33
C ILE A 123 -2.87 -10.79 -12.90
N VAL A 124 -3.80 -11.37 -12.14
CA VAL A 124 -4.70 -12.42 -12.61
C VAL A 124 -5.81 -11.74 -13.40
N ASN A 125 -5.74 -11.76 -14.73
CA ASN A 125 -6.71 -11.11 -15.61
C ASN A 125 -7.74 -12.14 -16.09
N ALA A 126 -8.87 -12.22 -15.39
CA ALA A 126 -9.88 -13.22 -15.64
C ALA A 126 -10.71 -12.96 -16.91
N LYS A 127 -10.76 -11.72 -17.39
CA LYS A 127 -11.39 -11.41 -18.68
C LYS A 127 -10.64 -12.00 -19.86
N LYS A 128 -9.31 -12.02 -19.77
CA LYS A 128 -8.41 -12.51 -20.83
C LYS A 128 -7.93 -13.94 -20.59
N SER A 129 -8.18 -14.50 -19.40
CA SER A 129 -7.62 -15.79 -18.97
C SER A 129 -6.10 -15.82 -19.11
N GLU A 130 -5.45 -14.76 -18.64
CA GLU A 130 -3.98 -14.59 -18.66
C GLU A 130 -3.46 -14.10 -17.30
N ILE A 131 -2.16 -14.32 -17.10
CA ILE A 131 -1.41 -13.80 -15.96
C ILE A 131 -0.42 -12.76 -16.47
N GLN A 132 -0.64 -11.49 -16.14
CA GLN A 132 0.25 -10.41 -16.56
C GLN A 132 1.33 -10.18 -15.50
N VAL A 133 2.59 -10.10 -15.90
CA VAL A 133 3.72 -9.88 -15.00
C VAL A 133 4.35 -8.51 -15.25
N PHE A 134 4.39 -7.70 -14.20
CA PHE A 134 5.09 -6.41 -14.18
C PHE A 134 6.30 -6.53 -13.24
N ASP A 135 7.47 -6.71 -13.83
CA ASP A 135 8.74 -6.88 -13.12
C ASP A 135 9.77 -5.85 -13.61
N SER A 136 10.16 -4.92 -12.73
CA SER A 136 11.11 -3.85 -13.05
C SER A 136 12.52 -4.35 -13.40
N LEU A 137 12.87 -5.57 -13.01
CA LEU A 137 14.11 -6.28 -13.35
C LEU A 137 13.89 -7.35 -14.45
N CYS A 138 12.66 -7.49 -14.95
CA CYS A 138 12.27 -8.44 -15.99
C CYS A 138 12.70 -9.88 -15.66
N TRP A 139 13.63 -10.47 -16.41
CA TRP A 139 13.97 -11.89 -16.35
C TRP A 139 15.15 -12.21 -15.43
N GLU A 140 15.55 -11.29 -14.56
CA GLU A 140 16.64 -11.53 -13.61
C GLU A 140 16.35 -12.73 -12.68
N PHE A 141 15.08 -12.95 -12.37
CA PHE A 141 14.61 -14.08 -11.57
C PHE A 141 13.63 -14.96 -12.36
N ASN A 142 13.66 -16.28 -12.11
CA ASN A 142 12.65 -17.18 -12.66
C ASN A 142 11.28 -16.98 -11.98
N ARG A 143 10.22 -17.56 -12.55
CA ARG A 143 8.83 -17.44 -12.08
C ARG A 143 8.35 -18.63 -11.25
N ASN A 144 9.25 -19.29 -10.52
CA ASN A 144 8.89 -20.46 -9.71
C ASN A 144 7.92 -20.07 -8.58
N ASP A 145 8.14 -18.93 -7.95
CA ASP A 145 7.28 -18.39 -6.90
C ASP A 145 5.88 -18.02 -7.41
N LEU A 146 5.77 -17.45 -8.62
CA LEU A 146 4.49 -17.24 -9.30
C LEU A 146 3.81 -18.58 -9.60
N THR A 147 4.54 -19.55 -10.15
CA THR A 147 4.02 -20.88 -10.47
C THR A 147 3.43 -21.54 -9.22
N THR A 148 4.15 -21.49 -8.11
CA THR A 148 3.69 -22.01 -6.82
C THR A 148 2.48 -21.22 -6.31
N MET A 149 2.48 -19.89 -6.42
CA MET A 149 1.32 -19.08 -6.02
C MET A 149 0.05 -19.43 -6.81
N LEU A 150 0.16 -19.63 -8.13
CA LEU A 150 -0.95 -20.02 -8.99
C LEU A 150 -1.47 -21.43 -8.65
N GLN A 151 -0.59 -22.36 -8.25
CA GLN A 151 -1.01 -23.67 -7.74
C GLN A 151 -1.85 -23.54 -6.46
N GLY A 152 -1.45 -22.66 -5.54
CA GLY A 152 -2.24 -22.39 -4.33
C GLY A 152 -3.60 -21.78 -4.64
N LEU A 153 -3.64 -20.79 -5.53
CA LEU A 153 -4.89 -20.22 -6.04
C LEU A 153 -5.79 -21.30 -6.67
N GLN A 154 -5.22 -22.17 -7.50
CA GLN A 154 -5.93 -23.27 -8.14
C GLN A 154 -6.55 -24.24 -7.13
N TYR A 155 -5.82 -24.59 -6.06
CA TYR A 155 -6.37 -25.46 -5.02
C TYR A 155 -7.63 -24.88 -4.37
N HIS A 156 -7.66 -23.58 -4.10
CA HIS A 156 -8.85 -22.94 -3.55
C HIS A 156 -10.00 -22.86 -4.57
N LEU A 157 -9.70 -22.61 -5.83
CA LEU A 157 -10.70 -22.66 -6.92
C LEU A 157 -11.30 -24.08 -7.06
N ASP A 158 -10.48 -25.12 -6.90
CA ASP A 158 -10.94 -26.52 -6.93
C ASP A 158 -11.80 -26.89 -5.71
N ILE A 159 -11.56 -26.29 -4.54
CA ILE A 159 -12.44 -26.42 -3.39
C ILE A 159 -13.80 -25.78 -3.69
N LEU A 160 -13.81 -24.54 -4.18
CA LEU A 160 -15.05 -23.82 -4.53
C LEU A 160 -15.86 -24.56 -5.60
N ARG A 161 -15.19 -25.09 -6.64
CA ARG A 161 -15.84 -25.89 -7.68
C ARG A 161 -16.54 -27.14 -7.13
N ARG A 162 -15.97 -27.79 -6.10
CA ARG A 162 -16.55 -28.98 -5.46
C ARG A 162 -17.68 -28.65 -4.50
N GLN A 163 -17.66 -27.48 -3.87
CA GLN A 163 -18.71 -27.04 -2.95
C GLN A 163 -20.05 -26.78 -3.68
N GLN A 164 -20.02 -26.61 -5.01
CA GLN A 164 -21.19 -26.46 -5.87
C GLN A 164 -22.12 -25.32 -5.42
N ASP A 165 -21.56 -24.36 -4.69
CA ASP A 165 -22.21 -23.10 -4.36
C ASP A 165 -22.55 -22.41 -5.69
N SER A 166 -23.81 -21.99 -5.84
CA SER A 166 -24.28 -21.16 -6.96
C SER A 166 -23.66 -19.76 -6.84
N ILE A 167 -22.35 -19.67 -6.99
CA ILE A 167 -21.61 -18.41 -6.99
C ILE A 167 -21.78 -17.82 -8.38
N SER A 168 -22.54 -16.74 -8.47
CA SER A 168 -22.45 -15.86 -9.64
C SER A 168 -21.04 -15.26 -9.66
N HIS A 169 -20.19 -15.72 -10.58
CA HIS A 169 -18.83 -15.24 -10.75
C HIS A 169 -18.61 -14.69 -12.16
N LYS A 170 -17.63 -13.80 -12.29
CA LYS A 170 -17.29 -13.17 -13.57
C LYS A 170 -16.32 -14.00 -14.43
N TRP A 171 -15.62 -14.95 -13.82
CA TRP A 171 -14.52 -15.67 -14.45
C TRP A 171 -15.06 -16.76 -15.38
N THR A 172 -14.65 -16.77 -16.64
CA THR A 172 -15.11 -17.76 -17.64
C THR A 172 -14.31 -19.06 -17.61
N ASP A 173 -13.07 -18.99 -17.13
CA ASP A 173 -12.19 -20.11 -16.88
C ASP A 173 -11.72 -20.05 -15.41
N LEU A 174 -11.47 -21.20 -14.80
CA LEU A 174 -10.99 -21.32 -13.41
C LEU A 174 -9.70 -22.14 -13.33
N ASP A 175 -9.14 -22.59 -14.46
CA ASP A 175 -7.87 -23.31 -14.52
C ASP A 175 -6.70 -22.34 -14.69
N VAL A 176 -6.47 -21.50 -13.67
CA VAL A 176 -5.47 -20.43 -13.67
C VAL A 176 -4.05 -20.93 -13.90
N THR A 177 -3.77 -22.21 -13.65
CA THR A 177 -2.45 -22.81 -13.91
C THR A 177 -2.17 -23.05 -15.39
N LYS A 178 -3.20 -23.03 -16.24
CA LYS A 178 -3.08 -23.14 -17.70
C LYS A 178 -3.09 -21.80 -18.41
N TRP A 179 -3.35 -20.71 -17.69
CA TRP A 179 -3.41 -19.37 -18.26
C TRP A 179 -2.03 -18.96 -18.77
N MET A 180 -2.02 -18.25 -19.89
CA MET A 180 -0.77 -17.76 -20.47
C MET A 180 -0.15 -16.71 -19.54
N ILE A 181 1.14 -16.83 -19.27
CA ILE A 181 1.91 -15.82 -18.54
C ILE A 181 2.48 -14.83 -19.57
N THR A 182 2.14 -13.55 -19.45
CA THR A 182 2.57 -12.48 -20.35
C THR A 182 3.40 -11.44 -19.59
N GLU A 183 4.68 -11.34 -19.93
CA GLU A 183 5.59 -10.31 -19.41
C GLU A 183 5.26 -8.96 -20.05
N GLN A 184 4.96 -7.95 -19.23
CA GLN A 184 4.46 -6.66 -19.71
C GLN A 184 5.58 -5.66 -20.03
N LEU A 185 6.78 -5.90 -19.51
CA LEU A 185 7.97 -5.12 -19.79
C LEU A 185 8.89 -5.86 -20.75
N ARG A 186 9.52 -5.09 -21.65
CA ARG A 186 10.42 -5.62 -22.70
C ARG A 186 11.89 -5.50 -22.32
N GLU A 187 12.21 -4.70 -21.32
CA GLU A 187 13.56 -4.48 -20.82
C GLU A 187 13.51 -4.02 -19.35
N PRO A 188 14.56 -4.30 -18.55
CA PRO A 188 14.66 -3.80 -17.19
C PRO A 188 14.64 -2.26 -17.15
N ILE A 189 13.86 -1.71 -16.23
CA ILE A 189 13.70 -0.25 -16.04
C ILE A 189 14.18 0.23 -14.66
N GLN A 190 14.46 -0.70 -13.75
CA GLN A 190 15.07 -0.41 -12.47
C GLN A 190 16.59 -0.39 -12.62
N GLU A 191 17.20 0.69 -12.12
CA GLU A 191 18.65 0.92 -12.22
C GLU A 191 19.37 0.71 -10.87
N ASP A 192 18.61 0.63 -9.76
CA ASP A 192 19.12 0.39 -8.42
C ASP A 192 18.77 -1.01 -7.89
N SER A 193 19.20 -1.34 -6.68
CA SER A 193 18.92 -2.64 -6.07
C SER A 193 17.76 -2.61 -5.08
N SER A 194 17.08 -1.48 -4.87
CA SER A 194 16.23 -1.26 -3.69
C SER A 194 14.82 -0.74 -3.97
N SER A 195 14.56 -0.33 -5.20
CA SER A 195 13.32 0.33 -5.61
C SER A 195 12.27 -0.61 -6.17
N CYS A 196 12.52 -1.92 -6.27
CA CYS A 196 11.56 -2.90 -6.79
C CYS A 196 10.17 -2.81 -6.14
N GLY A 197 10.10 -2.63 -4.82
CA GLY A 197 8.83 -2.42 -4.12
C GLY A 197 8.11 -1.12 -4.51
N LEU A 198 8.85 -0.07 -4.84
CA LEU A 198 8.29 1.20 -5.32
C LEU A 198 7.76 1.07 -6.75
N PHE A 199 8.52 0.42 -7.63
CA PHE A 199 8.06 0.09 -8.98
C PHE A 199 6.79 -0.74 -8.94
N MET A 200 6.77 -1.80 -8.13
CA MET A 200 5.59 -2.64 -7.92
C MET A 200 4.36 -1.82 -7.48
N LEU A 201 4.50 -0.93 -6.50
CA LEU A 201 3.41 -0.04 -6.06
C LEU A 201 2.93 0.89 -7.20
N LYS A 202 3.84 1.40 -8.03
CA LYS A 202 3.48 2.20 -9.21
C LYS A 202 2.81 1.39 -10.31
N PHE A 203 3.19 0.13 -10.50
CA PHE A 203 2.47 -0.76 -11.40
C PHE A 203 1.02 -0.95 -10.93
N MET A 204 0.77 -1.13 -9.62
CA MET A 204 -0.59 -1.23 -9.08
C MET A 204 -1.40 0.06 -9.26
N GLU A 205 -0.77 1.23 -9.22
CA GLU A 205 -1.47 2.50 -9.43
C GLU A 205 -1.86 2.77 -10.89
N TYR A 206 -1.02 2.33 -11.82
CA TYR A 206 -1.09 2.72 -13.22
C TYR A 206 -1.43 1.59 -14.18
N SER A 207 -1.54 0.35 -13.69
CA SER A 207 -2.04 -0.79 -14.45
C SER A 207 -3.45 -0.50 -14.97
N THR A 208 -3.67 -0.89 -16.21
CA THR A 208 -5.00 -0.97 -16.83
C THR A 208 -5.16 -2.36 -17.42
N GLU A 209 -6.31 -2.65 -18.03
CA GLU A 209 -6.59 -3.97 -18.61
C GLU A 209 -5.56 -4.38 -19.69
N ASP A 210 -5.01 -3.41 -20.43
CA ASP A 210 -4.13 -3.67 -21.57
C ASP A 210 -2.67 -3.26 -21.35
N THR A 211 -2.41 -2.19 -20.59
CA THR A 211 -1.08 -1.58 -20.46
C THR A 211 -0.95 -0.71 -19.20
N LEU A 212 0.21 -0.08 -18.98
CA LEU A 212 0.35 1.03 -18.04
C LEU A 212 -0.21 2.32 -18.65
N CYS A 213 -1.07 3.03 -17.91
CA CYS A 213 -1.60 4.33 -18.36
C CYS A 213 -0.56 5.47 -18.33
N HIS A 214 0.56 5.29 -17.64
CA HIS A 214 1.68 6.22 -17.60
C HIS A 214 3.01 5.46 -17.67
N PRO A 215 4.02 5.96 -18.40
CA PRO A 215 5.38 5.41 -18.33
C PRO A 215 5.93 5.51 -16.91
N ILE A 216 6.50 4.41 -16.42
CA ILE A 216 7.18 4.37 -15.12
C ILE A 216 8.68 4.26 -15.39
N THR A 217 9.45 5.17 -14.80
CA THR A 217 10.91 5.27 -14.97
C THR A 217 11.60 5.40 -13.62
N GLN A 218 12.91 5.12 -13.55
CA GLN A 218 13.70 5.34 -12.35
C GLN A 218 13.61 6.80 -11.84
N GLU A 219 13.58 7.77 -12.76
CA GLU A 219 13.49 9.21 -12.45
C GLU A 219 12.24 9.56 -11.64
N ILE A 220 11.09 8.92 -11.90
CA ILE A 220 9.87 9.15 -11.10
C ILE A 220 9.86 8.33 -9.82
N ILE A 221 10.56 7.19 -9.78
CA ILE A 221 10.60 6.26 -8.64
C ILE A 221 11.47 6.78 -7.50
N THR A 222 12.64 7.34 -7.82
CA THR A 222 13.55 7.90 -6.81
C THR A 222 12.88 8.94 -5.90
N PRO A 223 12.23 10.01 -6.41
CA PRO A 223 11.50 10.95 -5.55
C PRO A 223 10.21 10.36 -4.98
N PHE A 224 9.64 9.33 -5.61
CA PHE A 224 8.43 8.67 -5.09
C PHE A 224 8.65 8.01 -3.74
N ARG A 225 9.85 7.48 -3.44
CA ARG A 225 10.17 6.93 -2.11
C ARG A 225 9.84 7.90 -0.97
N TYR A 226 10.27 9.15 -1.11
CA TYR A 226 10.05 10.18 -0.11
C TYR A 226 8.61 10.69 -0.11
N LYS A 227 7.98 10.77 -1.30
CA LYS A 227 6.54 11.07 -1.42
C LYS A 227 5.70 10.03 -0.71
N LEU A 228 6.05 8.74 -0.83
CA LEU A 228 5.40 7.64 -0.15
C LEU A 228 5.48 7.83 1.38
N ALA A 229 6.65 8.20 1.92
CA ALA A 229 6.77 8.54 3.34
C ALA A 229 5.82 9.67 3.74
N SER A 230 5.76 10.76 2.96
CA SER A 230 4.85 11.87 3.22
C SER A 230 3.39 11.46 3.14
N ILE A 231 2.99 10.64 2.17
CA ILE A 231 1.61 10.17 2.02
C ILE A 231 1.18 9.37 3.26
N LEU A 232 2.05 8.46 3.73
CA LEU A 232 1.76 7.64 4.91
C LEU A 232 1.74 8.48 6.20
N LEU A 233 2.67 9.42 6.36
CA LEU A 233 2.69 10.33 7.52
C LEU A 233 1.50 11.28 7.53
N CYS A 234 1.08 11.77 6.37
CA CYS A 234 -0.01 12.73 6.25
C CYS A 234 -1.37 12.06 6.00
N TRP A 235 -1.45 10.73 6.13
CA TRP A 235 -2.68 10.01 5.82
C TRP A 235 -3.85 10.51 6.68
N LYS A 236 -5.04 10.63 6.08
CA LYS A 236 -6.21 11.30 6.69
C LYS A 236 -6.64 10.78 8.06
N THR A 237 -6.27 9.55 8.41
CA THR A 237 -6.57 8.93 9.71
C THR A 237 -5.40 9.01 10.70
N ASN A 238 -4.27 9.61 10.33
CA ASN A 238 -3.15 9.81 11.24
C ASN A 238 -3.44 10.99 12.19
N THR A 239 -3.82 10.66 13.42
CA THR A 239 -4.12 11.63 14.48
C THR A 239 -2.88 12.40 14.96
N ALA A 240 -1.68 11.84 14.82
CA ALA A 240 -0.43 12.49 15.25
C ALA A 240 0.03 13.63 14.31
N ALA A 241 -0.36 13.62 13.04
CA ALA A 241 0.00 14.67 12.08
C ALA A 241 -0.88 15.93 12.19
N MET A 242 -2.10 15.79 12.71
CA MET A 242 -3.07 16.88 12.76
C MET A 242 -2.78 17.88 13.89
N THR A 243 -2.29 17.42 15.03
CA THR A 243 -2.06 18.26 16.22
C THR A 243 -0.93 19.28 16.00
N THR A 244 0.16 18.89 15.33
CA THR A 244 1.35 19.76 15.18
C THR A 244 1.24 20.81 14.06
N MET A 245 0.31 20.65 13.10
CA MET A 245 0.12 21.61 12.00
C MET A 245 -0.92 22.70 12.35
N LEU A 246 -1.77 22.48 13.35
CA LEU A 246 -2.83 23.40 13.75
C LEU A 246 -2.38 24.41 14.82
N GLU A 247 -1.29 24.13 15.55
CA GLU A 247 -0.67 25.11 16.48
C GLU A 247 -0.04 26.32 15.75
N GLN A 248 -0.14 26.41 14.43
CA GLN A 248 0.29 27.58 13.64
C GLN A 248 -0.87 28.46 13.14
N SER A 249 -2.11 28.16 13.50
CA SER A 249 -3.25 29.05 13.23
C SER A 249 -4.00 29.33 14.53
N ASP A 250 -3.53 30.33 15.28
CA ASP A 250 -4.25 30.90 16.41
C ASP A 250 -5.61 31.44 15.92
N ILE A 251 -6.69 30.82 16.36
CA ILE A 251 -8.00 31.46 16.46
C ILE A 251 -8.31 31.47 17.95
N GLU A 252 -8.28 32.67 18.55
CA GLU A 252 -8.76 32.90 19.92
C GLU A 252 -10.23 32.50 19.99
N GLU A 253 -10.56 31.43 20.73
CA GLU A 253 -11.95 31.05 21.04
C GLU A 253 -12.46 31.86 22.25
N ASP A 254 -13.57 32.57 22.04
CA ASP A 254 -14.32 33.37 23.02
C ASP A 254 -14.93 32.47 24.12
N PRO A 255 -14.79 32.76 25.42
CA PRO A 255 -15.13 31.82 26.50
C PRO A 255 -16.62 31.59 26.77
N ASN A 256 -17.54 32.02 25.91
CA ASN A 256 -18.97 32.09 26.22
C ASN A 256 -19.90 31.19 25.40
N ASP A 257 -19.40 30.25 24.58
CA ASP A 257 -20.29 29.32 23.88
C ASP A 257 -20.76 28.16 24.78
N VAL A 258 -22.02 28.27 25.19
CA VAL A 258 -22.73 27.32 26.05
C VAL A 258 -22.96 26.00 25.34
N VAL A 259 -22.42 24.91 25.89
CA VAL A 259 -22.59 23.53 25.40
C VAL A 259 -24.04 23.07 25.60
N MET A 260 -24.81 22.95 24.51
CA MET A 260 -26.09 22.26 24.49
C MET A 260 -25.87 20.76 24.29
N LEU A 261 -26.47 19.94 25.16
CA LEU A 261 -26.38 18.47 25.14
C LEU A 261 -26.96 17.90 23.83
N GLU A 262 -26.10 17.31 22.99
CA GLU A 262 -26.46 16.75 21.68
C GLU A 262 -27.16 15.39 21.75
N SER A 263 -28.13 15.19 20.86
CA SER A 263 -28.95 13.98 20.74
C SER A 263 -28.25 12.88 19.91
N PRO A 264 -28.72 11.61 19.96
CA PRO A 264 -28.10 10.50 19.23
C PRO A 264 -28.11 10.65 17.69
N GLU A 265 -29.01 11.45 17.12
CA GLU A 265 -29.07 11.70 15.68
C GLU A 265 -27.97 12.67 15.22
N ASP A 266 -27.55 13.60 16.09
CA ASP A 266 -26.49 14.57 15.81
C ASP A 266 -25.10 13.93 15.81
N GLN A 267 -24.88 12.85 16.56
CA GLN A 267 -23.60 12.12 16.58
C GLN A 267 -23.24 11.49 15.22
N ASN A 268 -24.25 10.99 14.48
CA ASN A 268 -24.02 10.43 13.15
C ASN A 268 -23.77 11.52 12.11
N LYS A 269 -24.42 12.68 12.27
CA LYS A 269 -24.22 13.85 11.42
C LYS A 269 -22.86 14.51 11.67
N ALA A 270 -22.44 14.60 12.94
CA ALA A 270 -21.13 15.08 13.36
C ALA A 270 -19.99 14.14 12.91
N LYS A 271 -20.15 12.81 13.01
CA LYS A 271 -19.19 11.84 12.45
C LYS A 271 -19.06 11.97 10.93
N SER A 272 -20.19 12.15 10.24
CA SER A 272 -20.21 12.37 8.79
C SER A 272 -19.52 13.68 8.39
N LEU A 273 -19.85 14.80 9.06
CA LEU A 273 -19.23 16.11 8.83
C LEU A 273 -17.72 16.08 9.11
N ASN A 274 -17.32 15.44 10.21
CA ASN A 274 -15.91 15.27 10.57
C ASN A 274 -15.18 14.46 9.49
N SER A 275 -15.75 13.34 9.03
CA SER A 275 -15.15 12.53 7.96
C SER A 275 -14.97 13.31 6.65
N LEU A 276 -15.94 14.18 6.30
CA LEU A 276 -15.90 15.01 5.11
C LEU A 276 -14.86 16.13 5.23
N SER A 277 -14.77 16.75 6.42
CA SER A 277 -13.75 17.75 6.75
C SER A 277 -12.33 17.17 6.69
N PHE A 278 -12.12 15.97 7.27
CA PHE A 278 -10.82 15.28 7.18
C PHE A 278 -10.43 14.93 5.75
N LYS A 279 -11.39 14.47 4.94
CA LYS A 279 -11.18 14.18 3.51
C LYS A 279 -10.74 15.41 2.73
N ASN A 280 -11.38 16.55 2.96
CA ASN A 280 -11.05 17.81 2.29
C ASN A 280 -9.66 18.33 2.72
N LYS A 281 -9.32 18.23 4.01
CA LYS A 281 -7.99 18.62 4.53
C LYS A 281 -6.87 17.73 3.97
N TYR A 282 -7.11 16.42 3.87
CA TYR A 282 -6.17 15.47 3.26
C TYR A 282 -5.94 15.74 1.77
N GLN A 283 -7.01 15.96 1.00
CA GLN A 283 -6.90 16.25 -0.43
C GLN A 283 -6.12 17.55 -0.68
N SER A 284 -6.35 18.57 0.15
CA SER A 284 -5.57 19.82 0.12
C SER A 284 -4.09 19.56 0.40
N LEU A 285 -3.78 18.76 1.43
CA LEU A 285 -2.41 18.43 1.82
C LEU A 285 -1.66 17.62 0.75
N ILE A 286 -2.31 16.64 0.13
CA ILE A 286 -1.73 15.86 -0.97
C ILE A 286 -1.50 16.72 -2.21
N SER A 287 -2.41 17.65 -2.50
CA SER A 287 -2.20 18.62 -3.57
C SER A 287 -0.96 19.49 -3.32
N VAL A 288 -0.77 19.95 -2.08
CA VAL A 288 0.43 20.72 -1.70
C VAL A 288 1.69 19.85 -1.82
N ILE A 289 1.70 18.64 -1.26
CA ILE A 289 2.86 17.73 -1.30
C ILE A 289 3.23 17.35 -2.73
N SER A 290 2.23 17.11 -3.58
CA SER A 290 2.45 16.71 -4.98
C SER A 290 3.15 17.80 -5.80
N ASN A 291 3.01 19.06 -5.40
CA ASN A 291 3.61 20.23 -6.05
C ASN A 291 4.95 20.67 -5.42
N MET A 292 5.43 19.98 -4.38
CA MET A 292 6.69 20.33 -3.72
C MET A 292 7.92 19.74 -4.43
N SER A 293 9.04 20.48 -4.41
CA SER A 293 10.33 19.95 -4.84
C SER A 293 10.84 18.89 -3.85
N LEU A 294 11.63 17.91 -4.35
CA LEU A 294 12.18 16.83 -3.52
C LEU A 294 12.97 17.38 -2.31
N HIS A 295 13.80 18.41 -2.52
CA HIS A 295 14.56 19.04 -1.45
C HIS A 295 13.66 19.69 -0.38
N ALA A 296 12.58 20.36 -0.81
CA ALA A 296 11.61 20.94 0.12
C ALA A 296 10.83 19.85 0.89
N LEU A 297 10.49 18.75 0.21
CA LEU A 297 9.80 17.62 0.81
C LEU A 297 10.68 16.93 1.86
N VAL A 298 11.92 16.59 1.50
CA VAL A 298 12.90 15.99 2.41
C VAL A 298 13.19 16.94 3.57
N GLY A 299 13.38 18.23 3.30
CA GLY A 299 13.58 19.24 4.35
C GLY A 299 12.40 19.31 5.33
N ARG A 300 11.16 19.32 4.83
CA ARG A 300 9.96 19.34 5.69
C ARG A 300 9.73 18.01 6.40
N LEU A 301 9.96 16.87 5.76
CA LEU A 301 9.92 15.56 6.40
C LEU A 301 10.94 15.47 7.53
N CYS A 302 12.19 15.86 7.27
CA CYS A 302 13.23 15.90 8.28
C CYS A 302 12.88 16.89 9.39
N SER A 303 12.29 18.05 9.08
CA SER A 303 11.84 19.02 10.07
C SER A 303 10.68 18.50 10.91
N TYR A 304 9.70 17.85 10.30
CA TYR A 304 8.56 17.22 10.97
C TYR A 304 9.01 16.08 11.88
N ILE A 305 9.88 15.20 11.37
CA ILE A 305 10.51 14.14 12.15
C ILE A 305 11.30 14.71 13.33
N LYS A 306 11.99 15.85 13.15
CA LYS A 306 12.70 16.56 14.22
C LYS A 306 11.77 17.29 15.19
N SER A 307 10.59 17.73 14.77
CA SER A 307 9.62 18.46 15.60
C SER A 307 8.80 17.53 16.48
N ILE A 308 8.75 16.22 16.21
CA ILE A 308 8.14 15.19 17.06
C ILE A 308 8.99 14.92 18.33
N LYS A 309 9.62 15.94 18.93
CA LYS A 309 10.37 15.78 20.19
C LYS A 309 9.42 15.44 21.35
N CYS A 310 9.44 14.16 21.73
CA CYS A 310 9.40 13.59 23.07
C CYS A 310 8.76 14.47 24.16
N MET A 311 7.47 14.24 24.43
CA MET A 311 6.87 14.58 25.71
C MET A 311 6.98 13.35 26.62
N GLU A 312 8.14 13.23 27.28
CA GLU A 312 8.30 12.67 28.63
C GLU A 312 9.79 12.65 28.99
N THR A 313 10.25 13.70 29.67
CA THR A 313 11.25 13.57 30.74
C THR A 313 11.22 14.83 31.59
N LEU A 314 10.31 14.81 32.58
CA LEU A 314 10.20 15.59 33.82
C LEU A 314 9.03 14.85 34.53
N GLU A 315 9.20 13.86 35.40
CA GLU A 315 10.15 13.63 36.51
C GLU A 315 10.52 12.14 36.65
#